data_AF-A0A1V3MYL2-F1
#
_entry.id   AF-A0A1V3MYL2-F1
#
_cell.length_a   1.000
_cell.length_b   1.000
_cell.length_c   1.000
_cell.angle_alpha   90.00
_cell.angle_beta   90.00
_cell.angle_gamma   90.00
#
_symmetry.space_group_name_H-M   'P 1'
#
loop_
_entity.id
_entity.type
_entity.pdbx_description
1 polymer ?
#
loop_
_entity_poly.entity_id
_entity_poly.type
_entity_poly.pdbx_seq_one_letter_code
_entity_poly.pdbx_strand_id
1 'polypeptide(L)'
;MNLKILSSTGFVLIFNTINLLFSTTPLSAQQRFEIVGVGKAMSDNDIIYLTYKENGKLIIDSAKVKHNTFRFKGEIGNYPLSASLSRNQNPTHNYDFINDYRSIFLESGKIILRSNDTLGNSILSGSELNQTLQLKDERLFRISDERKRIKEPCFFSAEELKDTLLVKVNQRILDSLF
;
A
#
# COMPACT_ATOMS: atom_id res chain seq x y z
N MET A 1 -80.45 -40.41 -22.90
CA MET A 1 -81.11 -40.25 -21.59
C MET A 1 -80.24 -40.90 -20.53
N ASN A 2 -79.68 -40.08 -19.64
CA ASN A 2 -78.95 -40.37 -18.40
C ASN A 2 -77.74 -41.32 -18.39
N LEU A 3 -76.56 -40.69 -18.34
CA LEU A 3 -75.30 -41.24 -17.83
C LEU A 3 -75.27 -41.08 -16.30
N LYS A 4 -75.05 -42.16 -15.56
CA LYS A 4 -74.66 -42.15 -14.14
C LYS A 4 -73.77 -43.35 -13.89
N ILE A 5 -72.47 -43.13 -13.65
CA ILE A 5 -71.68 -43.93 -12.73
C ILE A 5 -70.72 -42.98 -12.00
N LEU A 6 -70.83 -42.98 -10.67
CA LEU A 6 -69.99 -42.24 -9.73
C LEU A 6 -68.75 -43.05 -9.33
N SER A 7 -67.66 -42.30 -9.15
CA SER A 7 -66.58 -42.39 -8.14
C SER A 7 -65.84 -43.70 -7.88
N SER A 8 -64.52 -43.64 -8.01
CA SER A 8 -63.59 -44.26 -7.07
C SER A 8 -62.26 -43.50 -7.07
N THR A 9 -62.03 -42.75 -5.98
CA THR A 9 -60.77 -42.60 -5.23
C THR A 9 -59.46 -42.49 -6.02
N GLY A 10 -58.96 -41.26 -6.18
CA GLY A 10 -57.55 -40.97 -6.46
C GLY A 10 -56.92 -40.21 -5.28
N PHE A 11 -56.06 -40.87 -4.52
CA PHE A 11 -55.25 -40.25 -3.47
C PHE A 11 -53.96 -39.74 -4.13
N VAL A 12 -53.86 -38.43 -4.39
CA VAL A 12 -52.63 -37.80 -4.90
C VAL A 12 -51.86 -37.25 -3.72
N LEU A 13 -50.80 -37.96 -3.30
CA LEU A 13 -49.78 -37.43 -2.40
C LEU A 13 -48.92 -36.42 -3.17
N ILE A 14 -49.18 -35.13 -2.96
CA ILE A 14 -48.30 -34.06 -3.44
C ILE A 14 -47.17 -33.93 -2.42
N PHE A 15 -46.00 -34.49 -2.73
CA PHE A 15 -44.77 -34.19 -2.01
C PHE A 15 -44.32 -32.76 -2.37
N ASN A 16 -44.63 -31.78 -1.53
CA ASN A 16 -44.04 -30.44 -1.59
C ASN A 16 -42.64 -30.50 -0.96
N THR A 17 -41.61 -30.74 -1.77
CA THR A 17 -40.22 -30.60 -1.33
C THR A 17 -39.78 -29.15 -1.52
N ILE A 18 -39.87 -28.36 -0.45
CA ILE A 18 -39.24 -27.04 -0.37
C ILE A 18 -37.72 -27.26 -0.25
N ASN A 19 -37.01 -27.13 -1.37
CA ASN A 19 -35.55 -27.00 -1.38
C ASN A 19 -35.18 -25.57 -0.95
N LEU A 20 -35.00 -25.35 0.35
CA LEU A 20 -34.46 -24.12 0.87
C LEU A 20 -32.92 -24.16 0.75
N LEU A 21 -32.43 -23.93 -0.47
CA LEU A 21 -31.00 -23.71 -0.73
C LEU A 21 -30.62 -22.33 -0.17
N PHE A 22 -30.20 -22.29 1.10
CA PHE A 22 -29.42 -21.18 1.63
C PHE A 22 -28.03 -21.22 0.98
N SER A 23 -27.90 -20.68 -0.23
CA SER A 23 -26.59 -20.30 -0.76
C SER A 23 -26.12 -19.10 0.06
N THR A 24 -25.34 -19.36 1.10
CA THR A 24 -24.54 -18.32 1.76
C THR A 24 -23.54 -17.82 0.72
N THR A 25 -23.92 -16.80 -0.04
CA THR A 25 -22.95 -16.07 -0.85
C THR A 25 -22.00 -15.40 0.13
N PRO A 26 -20.68 -15.70 0.10
CA PRO A 26 -19.74 -14.95 0.91
C PRO A 26 -19.81 -13.50 0.42
N LEU A 27 -20.34 -12.62 1.27
CA LEU A 27 -20.31 -11.18 1.03
C LEU A 27 -18.84 -10.77 1.12
N SER A 28 -18.15 -10.71 -0.03
CA SER A 28 -16.78 -10.21 -0.07
C SER A 28 -16.81 -8.73 0.32
N ALA A 29 -16.35 -8.42 1.52
CA ALA A 29 -16.31 -7.07 2.06
C ALA A 29 -15.18 -6.27 1.38
N GLN A 30 -15.45 -5.74 0.19
CA GLN A 30 -14.55 -4.84 -0.52
C GLN A 30 -14.19 -3.65 0.38
N GLN A 31 -12.89 -3.37 0.49
CA GLN A 31 -12.37 -2.30 1.31
C GLN A 31 -12.30 -1.01 0.50
N ARG A 32 -12.98 0.04 0.97
CA ARG A 32 -12.90 1.37 0.36
C ARG A 32 -11.71 2.14 0.91
N PHE A 33 -10.89 2.67 0.02
CA PHE A 33 -9.77 3.54 0.38
C PHE A 33 -9.94 4.95 -0.19
N GLU A 34 -9.36 5.92 0.50
CA GLU A 34 -9.15 7.27 0.02
C GLU A 34 -7.71 7.69 0.30
N ILE A 35 -6.97 8.12 -0.72
CA ILE A 35 -5.65 8.73 -0.56
C ILE A 35 -5.81 10.24 -0.73
N VAL A 36 -5.29 11.01 0.22
CA VAL A 36 -5.21 12.47 0.14
C VAL A 36 -3.78 12.90 0.31
N GLY A 37 -3.20 13.45 -0.75
CA GLY A 37 -1.87 14.03 -0.69
C GLY A 37 -1.90 15.54 -0.74
N VAL A 38 -1.10 16.17 0.11
CA VAL A 38 -0.87 17.62 0.12
C VAL A 38 0.63 17.88 0.12
N GLY A 39 1.12 18.69 -0.82
CA GLY A 39 2.55 18.95 -0.99
C GLY A 39 2.86 20.40 -1.32
N LYS A 40 3.69 21.09 -0.52
CA LYS A 40 4.03 22.51 -0.79
C LYS A 40 4.71 22.71 -2.14
N ALA A 41 5.56 21.77 -2.55
CA ALA A 41 6.26 21.80 -3.83
C ALA A 41 5.52 21.06 -4.96
N MET A 42 4.26 20.64 -4.74
CA MET A 42 3.41 20.10 -5.80
C MET A 42 2.75 21.25 -6.54
N SER A 43 2.92 21.27 -7.86
CA SER A 43 2.41 22.30 -8.75
C SER A 43 1.09 21.86 -9.37
N ASP A 44 0.24 22.82 -9.69
CA ASP A 44 -0.94 22.54 -10.48
C ASP A 44 -0.56 21.89 -11.82
N ASN A 45 -1.33 20.87 -12.20
CA ASN A 45 -1.10 20.01 -13.37
C ASN A 45 0.00 18.95 -13.25
N ASP A 46 0.71 18.86 -12.11
CA ASP A 46 1.45 17.64 -11.83
C ASP A 46 0.50 16.43 -11.87
N ILE A 47 0.99 15.31 -12.37
CA ILE A 47 0.25 14.06 -12.42
C ILE A 47 0.87 13.13 -11.39
N ILE A 48 0.07 12.71 -10.42
CA ILE A 48 0.42 11.61 -9.53
C ILE A 48 -0.12 10.33 -10.15
N TYR A 49 0.72 9.31 -10.24
CA TYR A 49 0.32 7.96 -10.65
C TYR A 49 0.24 7.08 -9.42
N LEU A 50 -0.86 6.35 -9.27
CA LEU A 50 -1.03 5.29 -8.29
C LEU A 50 -0.84 3.95 -8.98
N THR A 51 0.02 3.10 -8.42
CA THR A 51 0.31 1.77 -8.98
C THR A 51 0.20 0.70 -7.92
N TYR A 52 -0.51 -0.37 -8.23
CA TYR A 52 -0.66 -1.51 -7.33
C TYR A 52 -0.96 -2.79 -8.11
N LYS A 53 -0.91 -3.94 -7.43
CA LYS A 53 -1.27 -5.22 -8.02
C LYS A 53 -2.46 -5.81 -7.27
N GLU A 54 -3.48 -6.21 -8.02
CA GLU A 54 -4.64 -6.92 -7.49
C GLU A 54 -4.90 -8.16 -8.35
N ASN A 55 -5.06 -9.33 -7.72
CA ASN A 55 -5.25 -10.61 -8.42
C ASN A 55 -4.21 -10.86 -9.52
N GLY A 56 -2.95 -10.50 -9.27
CA GLY A 56 -1.84 -10.63 -10.21
C GLY A 56 -1.80 -9.61 -11.35
N LYS A 57 -2.81 -8.74 -11.46
CA LYS A 57 -2.89 -7.70 -12.50
C LYS A 57 -2.32 -6.39 -11.98
N LEU A 58 -1.50 -5.74 -12.80
CA LEU A 58 -1.04 -4.38 -12.53
C LEU A 58 -2.17 -3.39 -12.79
N ILE A 59 -2.48 -2.57 -11.81
CA ILE A 59 -3.45 -1.48 -11.90
C ILE A 59 -2.69 -0.17 -11.77
N ILE A 60 -2.98 0.75 -12.70
CA ILE A 60 -2.39 2.09 -12.74
C ILE A 60 -3.53 3.09 -12.85
N ASP A 61 -3.57 4.05 -11.94
CA ASP A 61 -4.49 5.18 -11.94
C ASP A 61 -3.69 6.49 -11.90
N SER A 62 -4.33 7.62 -12.18
CA SER A 62 -3.70 8.93 -12.12
C SER A 62 -4.62 10.03 -11.61
N ALA A 63 -4.05 10.98 -10.88
CA ALA A 63 -4.74 12.16 -10.41
C ALA A 63 -3.91 13.41 -10.72
N LYS A 64 -4.57 14.45 -11.23
CA LYS A 64 -3.95 15.77 -11.37
C LYS A 64 -3.91 16.46 -10.01
N VAL A 65 -2.78 17.09 -9.70
CA VAL A 65 -2.66 18.02 -8.59
C VAL A 65 -3.43 19.29 -8.91
N LYS A 66 -4.23 19.75 -7.94
CA LYS A 66 -4.91 21.05 -7.93
C LYS A 66 -4.82 21.65 -6.54
N HIS A 67 -4.41 22.93 -6.46
CA HIS A 67 -4.16 23.62 -5.20
C HIS A 67 -3.27 22.79 -4.27
N ASN A 68 -2.14 22.33 -4.84
CA ASN A 68 -1.12 21.56 -4.12
C ASN A 68 -1.63 20.25 -3.50
N THR A 69 -2.78 19.76 -3.98
CA THR A 69 -3.50 18.60 -3.44
C THR A 69 -3.86 17.63 -4.54
N PHE A 70 -3.76 16.33 -4.27
CA PHE A 70 -4.31 15.27 -5.13
C PHE A 70 -5.16 14.30 -4.30
N ARG A 71 -6.00 13.53 -4.99
CA ARG A 71 -6.88 12.55 -4.35
C ARG A 71 -7.10 11.33 -5.22
N PHE A 72 -7.05 10.16 -4.59
CA PHE A 72 -7.53 8.91 -5.16
C PHE A 72 -8.64 8.35 -4.28
N LYS A 73 -9.60 7.67 -4.91
CA LYS A 73 -10.63 6.88 -4.24
C LYS A 73 -10.80 5.58 -5.00
N GLY A 74 -10.97 4.48 -4.29
CA GLY A 74 -11.19 3.20 -4.91
C GLY A 74 -11.65 2.14 -3.92
N GLU A 75 -11.86 0.96 -4.46
CA GLU A 75 -12.17 -0.24 -3.70
C GLU A 75 -11.10 -1.28 -4.03
N ILE A 76 -10.68 -2.04 -3.01
CA ILE A 76 -9.80 -3.21 -3.15
C ILE A 76 -10.50 -4.42 -2.55
N GLY A 77 -9.95 -5.60 -2.80
CA GLY A 77 -10.37 -6.83 -2.13
C GLY A 77 -10.29 -6.78 -0.59
N ASN A 78 -10.45 -7.95 0.04
CA ASN A 78 -10.58 -8.03 1.50
C ASN A 78 -9.25 -7.82 2.27
N TYR A 79 -8.13 -7.61 1.57
CA TYR A 79 -6.80 -7.54 2.16
C TYR A 79 -6.07 -6.27 1.69
N PRO A 80 -5.25 -5.66 2.57
CA PRO A 80 -4.42 -4.53 2.17
C PRO A 80 -3.47 -4.89 1.03
N LEU A 81 -3.26 -3.94 0.11
CA LEU A 81 -2.38 -4.11 -1.04
C LEU A 81 -1.17 -3.18 -0.93
N SER A 82 0.01 -3.69 -1.25
CA SER A 82 1.18 -2.84 -1.46
C SER A 82 0.98 -2.01 -2.72
N ALA A 83 1.27 -0.71 -2.62
CA ALA A 83 1.11 0.23 -3.71
C ALA A 83 2.21 1.29 -3.69
N SER A 84 2.25 2.06 -4.76
CA SER A 84 3.17 3.18 -4.90
C SER A 84 2.55 4.39 -5.56
N LEU A 85 3.09 5.54 -5.21
CA LEU A 85 2.83 6.81 -5.85
C LEU A 85 4.09 7.27 -6.58
N SER A 86 3.95 7.75 -7.81
CA SER A 86 5.02 8.46 -8.53
C SER A 86 4.52 9.80 -9.08
N ARG A 87 5.38 10.82 -9.06
CA ARG A 87 5.04 12.15 -9.62
C ARG A 87 5.63 12.27 -11.03
N ASN A 88 4.78 12.65 -11.99
CA ASN A 88 5.10 12.95 -13.39
C ASN A 88 5.80 11.84 -14.20
N GLN A 89 6.08 10.69 -13.58
CA GLN A 89 6.70 9.54 -14.22
C GLN A 89 5.70 8.38 -14.27
N ASN A 90 5.04 8.22 -15.42
CA ASN A 90 4.10 7.12 -15.67
C ASN A 90 4.85 5.77 -15.70
N PRO A 91 4.57 4.83 -14.79
CA PRO A 91 5.29 3.56 -14.67
C PRO A 91 5.13 2.62 -15.88
N THR A 92 4.27 2.91 -16.85
CA THR A 92 4.22 2.17 -18.12
C THR A 92 5.36 2.53 -19.07
N HIS A 93 6.10 3.60 -18.82
CA HIS A 93 7.26 3.99 -19.62
C HIS A 93 8.54 3.37 -19.07
N ASN A 94 9.50 3.14 -19.96
CA ASN A 94 10.82 2.67 -19.59
C ASN A 94 11.63 3.85 -19.03
N TYR A 95 11.75 3.90 -17.71
CA TYR A 95 12.75 4.74 -17.03
C TYR A 95 13.79 3.84 -16.39
N ASP A 96 15.04 4.30 -16.36
CA ASP A 96 16.08 3.62 -15.58
C ASP A 96 15.77 3.65 -14.07
N PHE A 97 15.15 4.73 -13.61
CA PHE A 97 14.71 4.93 -12.22
C PHE A 97 13.54 5.92 -12.12
N ILE A 98 12.68 5.70 -11.12
CA ILE A 98 11.64 6.67 -10.71
C ILE A 98 12.21 7.54 -9.59
N ASN A 99 12.26 8.85 -9.82
CA ASN A 99 12.91 9.83 -8.96
C ASN A 99 12.05 10.26 -7.77
N ASP A 100 10.79 10.58 -8.06
CA ASP A 100 9.87 11.11 -7.05
C ASP A 100 8.78 10.07 -6.79
N TYR A 101 8.97 9.31 -5.72
CA TYR A 101 8.25 8.07 -5.44
C TYR A 101 7.94 7.91 -3.96
N ARG A 102 6.80 7.30 -3.63
CA ARG A 102 6.48 6.86 -2.26
C ARG A 102 5.76 5.51 -2.25
N SER A 103 6.27 4.56 -1.45
CA SER A 103 5.55 3.33 -1.12
C SER A 103 4.44 3.60 -0.11
N ILE A 104 3.29 2.98 -0.31
CA ILE A 104 2.14 3.04 0.61
C ILE A 104 1.46 1.66 0.69
N PHE A 105 0.51 1.52 1.60
CA PHE A 105 -0.46 0.42 1.57
C PHE A 105 -1.85 0.95 1.27
N LEU A 106 -2.58 0.30 0.37
CA LEU A 106 -4.01 0.50 0.22
C LEU A 106 -4.72 -0.33 1.28
N GLU A 107 -5.49 0.31 2.13
CA GLU A 107 -6.28 -0.32 3.19
C GLU A 107 -7.59 0.46 3.36
N SER A 108 -8.55 -0.13 4.07
CA SER A 108 -9.82 0.54 4.35
C SER A 108 -9.61 1.85 5.10
N GLY A 109 -10.23 2.92 4.61
CA GLY A 109 -10.20 4.24 5.24
C GLY A 109 -9.32 5.26 4.51
N LYS A 110 -8.84 6.25 5.27
CA LYS A 110 -8.21 7.44 4.72
C LYS A 110 -6.70 7.42 4.96
N ILE A 111 -5.94 7.43 3.87
CA ILE A 111 -4.49 7.50 3.84
C ILE A 111 -4.11 8.95 3.55
N ILE A 112 -3.29 9.55 4.42
CA ILE A 112 -2.90 10.96 4.34
C ILE A 112 -1.40 11.05 4.08
N LEU A 113 -1.04 11.76 3.02
CA LEU A 113 0.34 12.02 2.63
C LEU A 113 0.61 13.53 2.71
N ARG A 114 1.63 13.94 3.47
CA ARG A 114 2.04 15.35 3.59
C ARG A 114 3.49 15.51 3.17
N SER A 115 3.76 16.39 2.23
CA SER A 115 5.11 16.66 1.74
C SER A 115 5.44 18.16 1.78
N ASN A 116 6.70 18.49 2.07
CA ASN A 116 7.22 19.84 1.86
C ASN A 116 7.91 19.99 0.50
N ASP A 117 8.40 18.89 -0.08
CA ASP A 117 9.29 18.87 -1.25
C ASP A 117 8.95 17.73 -2.24
N THR A 118 9.12 16.47 -1.86
CA THR A 118 8.99 15.27 -2.71
C THR A 118 8.05 14.24 -2.09
N LEU A 119 7.49 13.34 -2.90
CA LEU A 119 6.77 12.16 -2.41
C LEU A 119 7.67 11.30 -1.51
N GLY A 120 8.95 11.14 -1.87
CA GLY A 120 9.91 10.32 -1.10
C GLY A 120 10.04 10.77 0.36
N ASN A 121 10.11 12.08 0.57
CA ASN A 121 10.25 12.71 1.89
C ASN A 121 8.92 12.99 2.58
N SER A 122 7.81 12.50 2.03
CA SER A 122 6.50 12.72 2.62
C SER A 122 6.29 11.96 3.93
N ILE A 123 5.39 12.49 4.77
CA ILE A 123 4.93 11.88 6.01
C ILE A 123 3.61 11.18 5.74
N LEU A 124 3.55 9.87 6.02
CA LEU A 124 2.35 9.05 5.94
C LEU A 124 1.60 9.01 7.27
N SER A 125 0.27 9.10 7.19
CA SER A 125 -0.64 9.07 8.34
C SER A 125 -2.07 8.68 7.92
N GLY A 126 -3.03 8.78 8.84
CA GLY A 126 -4.46 8.60 8.56
C GLY A 126 -4.97 7.17 8.77
N SER A 127 -4.15 6.17 8.43
CA SER A 127 -4.46 4.75 8.62
C SER A 127 -3.32 4.01 9.32
N GLU A 128 -3.63 2.89 9.97
CA GLU A 128 -2.71 2.23 10.91
C GLU A 128 -1.51 1.55 10.21
N LEU A 129 -1.75 0.86 9.09
CA LEU A 129 -0.67 0.19 8.37
C LEU A 129 0.30 1.20 7.75
N ASN A 130 -0.21 2.32 7.25
CA ASN A 130 0.63 3.40 6.71
C ASN A 130 1.38 4.18 7.80
N GLN A 131 0.82 4.34 9.00
CA GLN A 131 1.55 4.88 10.16
C GLN A 131 2.67 3.94 10.60
N THR A 132 2.42 2.63 10.59
CA THR A 132 3.43 1.62 10.89
C THR A 132 4.54 1.63 9.85
N LEU A 133 4.20 1.78 8.56
CA LEU A 133 5.17 1.96 7.48
C LEU A 133 6.04 3.21 7.71
N GLN A 134 5.43 4.36 8.06
CA GLN A 134 6.15 5.58 8.40
C GLN A 134 7.14 5.35 9.55
N LEU A 135 6.69 4.75 10.64
CA LEU A 135 7.54 4.48 11.80
C LEU A 135 8.70 3.55 11.45
N LYS A 136 8.45 2.53 10.63
CA LYS A 136 9.48 1.60 10.13
C LYS A 136 10.51 2.36 9.31
N ASP A 137 10.08 3.19 8.37
CA ASP A 137 10.98 3.94 7.49
C ASP A 137 11.83 4.94 8.29
N GLU A 138 11.26 5.62 9.28
CA GLU A 138 12.00 6.50 10.20
C GLU A 138 13.05 5.75 11.03
N ARG A 139 12.72 4.56 11.54
CA ARG A 139 13.66 3.71 12.29
C ARG A 139 14.81 3.26 11.41
N LEU A 140 14.51 2.78 10.20
CA LEU A 140 15.51 2.37 9.22
C LEU A 140 16.40 3.52 8.78
N PHE A 141 15.83 4.71 8.57
CA PHE A 141 16.58 5.91 8.25
C PHE A 141 17.59 6.25 9.34
N ARG A 142 17.17 6.28 10.62
CA ARG A 142 18.08 6.54 11.76
C ARG A 142 19.23 5.55 11.83
N ILE A 143 18.93 4.25 11.70
CA ILE A 143 19.95 3.20 11.73
C ILE A 143 20.88 3.31 10.52
N SER A 144 20.36 3.62 9.33
CA SER A 144 21.17 3.81 8.13
C SER A 144 22.09 5.02 8.25
N ASP A 145 21.58 6.13 8.78
CA ASP A 145 22.32 7.36 9.01
C ASP A 145 23.43 7.18 10.05
N GLU A 146 23.15 6.44 11.13
CA GLU A 146 24.15 6.05 12.12
C GLU A 146 25.25 5.19 11.52
N ARG A 147 24.88 4.18 10.72
CA ARG A 147 25.83 3.31 10.04
C ARG A 147 26.77 4.08 9.10
N LYS A 148 26.28 5.10 8.40
CA LYS A 148 27.13 5.93 7.51
C LYS A 148 28.23 6.68 8.26
N ARG A 149 28.04 6.95 9.56
CA ARG A 149 29.06 7.58 10.40
C ARG A 149 30.13 6.61 10.89
N ILE A 150 29.90 5.30 10.71
CA ILE A 150 30.80 4.25 11.18
C ILE A 150 31.54 3.71 9.96
N LYS A 151 32.87 3.83 9.98
CA LYS A 151 33.76 3.27 8.96
C LYS A 151 34.29 1.94 9.46
N GLU A 152 34.09 0.85 8.72
CA GLU A 152 34.67 -0.43 9.12
C GLU A 152 36.21 -0.38 8.98
N PRO A 153 36.96 -1.07 9.87
CA PRO A 153 38.42 -1.13 9.85
C PRO A 153 39.05 -1.39 8.46
N CYS A 154 38.42 -2.22 7.64
CA CYS A 154 38.88 -2.58 6.30
C CYS A 154 38.76 -1.45 5.25
N PHE A 155 38.00 -0.38 5.54
CA PHE A 155 37.82 0.76 4.64
C PHE A 155 38.73 1.95 4.99
N PHE A 156 39.46 1.92 6.11
CA PHE A 156 40.38 2.99 6.48
C PHE A 156 41.54 3.08 5.49
N SER A 157 41.89 4.30 5.10
CA SER A 157 43.11 4.58 4.37
C SER A 157 44.34 4.41 5.27
N ALA A 158 45.51 4.24 4.67
CA ALA A 158 46.78 4.13 5.40
C ALA A 158 47.06 5.36 6.29
N GLU A 159 46.53 6.54 5.95
CA GLU A 159 46.68 7.75 6.76
C GLU A 159 45.72 7.75 7.95
N GLU A 160 44.45 7.41 7.75
CA GLU A 160 43.48 7.34 8.84
C GLU A 160 43.81 6.21 9.84
N LEU A 161 44.46 5.12 9.39
CA LEU A 161 44.95 4.06 10.28
C LEU A 161 46.01 4.55 11.29
N LYS A 162 46.70 5.66 11.00
CA LYS A 162 47.63 6.29 11.94
C LYS A 162 46.88 7.00 13.08
N ASP A 163 45.64 7.44 12.84
CA ASP A 163 44.78 8.00 13.88
C ASP A 163 44.16 6.87 14.72
N THR A 164 44.90 6.50 15.77
CA THR A 164 44.50 5.42 16.67
C THR A 164 43.21 5.73 17.45
N LEU A 165 42.86 7.01 17.65
CA LEU A 165 41.62 7.39 18.33
C LEU A 165 40.43 7.14 17.40
N LEU A 166 40.54 7.58 16.14
CA LEU A 166 39.51 7.37 15.12
C LEU A 166 39.21 5.87 14.94
N VAL A 167 40.25 5.03 14.82
CA VAL A 167 40.11 3.57 14.67
C VAL A 167 39.43 2.95 15.90
N LYS A 168 39.89 3.29 17.12
CA LYS A 168 39.32 2.73 18.36
C LYS A 168 37.86 3.15 18.58
N VAL A 169 37.49 4.38 18.22
CA VAL A 169 36.10 4.85 18.34
C VAL A 169 35.19 4.05 17.41
N ASN A 170 35.57 3.89 16.14
CA ASN A 170 34.77 3.10 15.18
C ASN A 170 34.68 1.63 15.60
N GLN A 171 35.78 1.03 16.06
CA GLN A 171 35.77 -0.35 16.55
C GLN A 171 34.82 -0.53 17.75
N ARG A 172 34.86 0.36 18.75
CA ARG A 172 33.95 0.29 19.90
C ARG A 172 32.49 0.41 19.51
N ILE A 173 32.17 1.27 18.54
CA ILE A 173 30.81 1.41 18.06
C ILE A 173 30.38 0.10 17.38
N LEU A 174 31.23 -0.48 16.52
CA LEU A 174 30.94 -1.77 15.88
C LEU A 174 30.77 -2.90 16.90
N ASP A 175 31.65 -2.99 17.90
CA ASP A 175 31.58 -4.01 18.96
C ASP A 175 30.30 -3.86 19.82
N SER A 176 29.69 -2.68 19.87
CA SER A 176 28.43 -2.47 20.59
C SER A 176 27.17 -2.86 19.79
N LEU A 177 27.33 -3.08 18.47
CA LEU A 177 26.24 -3.43 17.57
C LEU A 177 26.04 -4.95 17.42
N PHE A 178 26.98 -5.76 17.91
CA PHE A 178 26.99 -7.22 17.84
C PHE A 178 27.19 -7.83 19.23
#